data_AF-A0A1Q5EM09-F1
#
_entry.id   AF-A0A1Q5EM09-F1
#
_cell.length_a   1.000
_cell.length_b   1.000
_cell.length_c   1.000
_cell.angle_alpha   90.00
_cell.angle_beta   90.00
_cell.angle_gamma   90.00
#
_symmetry.space_group_name_H-M   'P 1'
#
loop_
_entity.id
_entity.type
_entity.pdbx_description
1 polymer ?
#
loop_
_entity_poly.entity_id
_entity_poly.type
_entity_poly.pdbx_seq_one_letter_code
_entity_poly.pdbx_strand_id
1 'polypeptide(L)'
;MTVDQPTEARTLKELLPANPYQPSAFGELVTDGRTGQTGAYMGTWTGLVHLRPLRGGEEWRVPLEWITEGPTELEAKLRERNRDSHLTDAHLPRDAS
;
A
#
# COMPACT_ATOMS: atom_id res chain seq x y z
N MET A 1 -18.37 42.07 -2.27
CA MET A 1 -17.33 41.55 -1.38
C MET A 1 -17.59 40.06 -1.23
N THR A 2 -17.12 39.26 -2.19
CA THR A 2 -17.30 37.80 -2.17
C THR A 2 -15.96 37.22 -1.76
N VAL A 3 -15.96 36.54 -0.61
CA VAL A 3 -14.77 35.86 -0.10
C VAL A 3 -14.49 34.65 -0.98
N ASP A 4 -13.42 34.74 -1.77
CA ASP A 4 -12.80 33.62 -2.46
C ASP A 4 -12.21 32.69 -1.39
N GLN A 5 -12.85 31.54 -1.15
CA GLN A 5 -12.32 30.50 -0.27
C GLN A 5 -11.23 29.76 -1.05
N PRO A 6 -10.01 29.54 -0.51
CA PRO A 6 -8.96 28.86 -1.24
C PRO A 6 -9.35 27.40 -1.46
N THR A 7 -9.59 27.04 -2.73
CA THR A 7 -10.07 25.72 -3.18
C THR A 7 -9.05 24.59 -2.97
N GLU A 8 -7.82 24.88 -2.59
CA GLU A 8 -6.73 23.89 -2.61
C GLU A 8 -6.64 23.00 -1.35
N ALA A 9 -7.21 23.43 -0.22
CA ALA A 9 -7.08 22.67 1.04
C ALA A 9 -8.06 21.49 1.19
N ARG A 10 -9.03 21.33 0.26
CA ARG A 10 -10.05 20.26 0.32
C ARG A 10 -9.58 18.93 -0.27
N THR A 11 -8.66 18.95 -1.23
CA THR A 11 -8.30 17.76 -2.01
C THR A 11 -7.45 16.74 -1.25
N LEU A 12 -6.70 17.13 -0.21
CA LEU A 12 -5.86 16.21 0.56
C LEU A 12 -6.64 15.42 1.62
N LYS A 13 -7.72 15.97 2.18
CA LYS A 13 -8.54 15.29 3.20
C LYS A 13 -9.45 14.21 2.61
N GLU A 14 -9.82 14.30 1.33
CA GLU A 14 -10.67 13.31 0.66
C GLU A 14 -9.92 12.05 0.21
N LEU A 15 -8.58 12.07 0.17
CA LEU A 15 -7.76 10.90 -0.16
C LEU A 15 -7.28 10.12 1.06
N LEU A 16 -7.41 10.68 2.26
CA LEU A 16 -7.07 9.98 3.48
C LEU A 16 -8.06 8.83 3.73
N PRO A 17 -7.59 7.68 4.21
CA PRO A 17 -8.44 6.66 4.77
C PRO A 17 -9.42 7.26 5.80
N ALA A 18 -10.71 7.05 5.61
CA ALA A 18 -11.74 7.57 6.52
C ALA A 18 -11.60 7.00 7.95
N ASN A 19 -11.01 5.81 8.06
CA ASN A 19 -10.63 5.19 9.32
C ASN A 19 -9.25 4.55 9.17
N PRO A 20 -8.16 5.26 9.52
CA PRO A 20 -6.82 4.71 9.44
C PRO A 20 -6.70 3.47 10.32
N TYR A 21 -6.08 2.43 9.77
CA TYR A 21 -5.90 1.19 10.48
C TYR A 21 -4.69 1.29 11.41
N GLN A 22 -4.86 0.83 12.65
CA GLN A 22 -3.81 0.84 13.66
C GLN A 22 -3.28 -0.59 13.87
N PRO A 23 -2.12 -0.95 13.31
CA PRO A 23 -1.54 -2.26 13.53
C PRO A 23 -1.17 -2.46 14.99
N SER A 24 -1.30 -3.70 15.44
CA SER A 24 -1.20 -4.08 16.85
C SER A 24 -0.02 -5.01 17.14
N ALA A 25 0.48 -5.72 16.12
CA ALA A 25 1.51 -6.74 16.29
C ALA A 25 2.63 -6.66 15.26
N PHE A 26 3.88 -6.81 15.72
CA PHE A 26 5.03 -6.93 14.82
C PHE A 26 4.85 -8.08 13.83
N GLY A 27 5.12 -7.82 12.55
CA GLY A 27 4.92 -8.77 11.45
C GLY A 27 3.53 -8.74 10.82
N GLU A 28 2.57 -8.02 11.40
CA GLU A 28 1.22 -7.85 10.86
C GLU A 28 1.25 -7.21 9.47
N LEU A 29 0.45 -7.73 8.54
CA LEU A 29 0.40 -7.19 7.19
C LEU A 29 -0.51 -5.97 7.15
N VAL A 30 0.00 -4.90 6.56
CA VAL A 30 -0.76 -3.65 6.35
C VAL A 30 -0.47 -3.10 4.97
N THR A 31 -1.34 -2.20 4.49
CA THR A 31 -1.18 -1.56 3.18
C THR A 31 -0.93 -0.07 3.34
N ASP A 32 0.08 0.45 2.63
CA ASP A 32 0.29 1.89 2.45
C ASP A 32 -0.78 2.42 1.49
N GLY A 33 -1.77 3.14 2.01
CA GLY A 33 -2.87 3.70 1.22
C GLY A 33 -2.43 4.69 0.15
N ARG A 34 -1.22 5.26 0.24
CA ARG A 34 -0.69 6.18 -0.78
C ARG A 34 -0.24 5.46 -2.04
N THR A 35 0.30 4.25 -1.89
CA THR A 35 0.97 3.50 -2.96
C THR A 35 0.26 2.18 -3.31
N GLY A 36 -0.63 1.70 -2.43
CA GLY A 36 -1.21 0.36 -2.50
C GLY A 36 -0.23 -0.76 -2.16
N GLN A 37 0.99 -0.45 -1.72
CA GLN A 37 2.01 -1.44 -1.41
C GLN A 37 1.75 -2.08 -0.04
N THR A 38 1.77 -3.41 0.02
CA THR A 38 1.64 -4.18 1.26
C THR A 38 3.02 -4.46 1.87
N GLY A 39 3.15 -4.27 3.18
CA GLY A 39 4.34 -4.58 3.96
C GLY A 39 4.02 -5.15 5.33
N ALA A 40 5.02 -5.77 5.94
CA ALA A 40 4.94 -6.24 7.33
C ALA A 40 5.25 -5.07 8.29
N TYR A 41 4.40 -4.89 9.30
CA TYR A 41 4.56 -3.87 10.34
C TYR A 41 5.77 -4.19 11.23
N MET A 42 6.71 -3.25 11.33
CA MET A 42 7.94 -3.42 12.11
C MET A 42 7.95 -2.61 13.41
N GLY A 43 6.95 -1.77 13.63
CA GLY A 43 6.89 -0.84 14.75
C GLY A 43 6.55 0.57 14.31
N THR A 44 6.23 1.41 15.29
CA THR A 44 5.96 2.84 15.09
C THR A 44 7.02 3.65 15.81
N TRP A 45 7.74 4.49 15.08
CA TRP A 45 8.72 5.41 15.64
C TRP A 45 8.45 6.82 15.17
N THR A 46 8.46 7.79 16.08
CA THR A 46 8.21 9.21 15.77
C THR A 46 6.89 9.47 15.01
N GLY A 47 5.86 8.64 15.26
CA GLY A 47 4.56 8.74 14.58
C GLY A 47 4.50 8.12 13.17
N LEU A 48 5.61 7.55 12.70
CA LEU A 48 5.68 6.85 11.42
C LEU A 48 5.62 5.34 11.65
N VAL A 49 4.80 4.67 10.85
CA VAL A 49 4.71 3.23 10.75
C VAL A 49 5.82 2.75 9.82
N HIS A 50 6.69 1.87 10.31
CA HIS A 50 7.77 1.29 9.53
C HIS A 50 7.33 -0.05 8.98
N LEU A 51 7.52 -0.21 7.66
CA LEU A 51 7.11 -1.38 6.90
C LEU A 51 8.31 -2.03 6.25
N ARG A 52 8.32 -3.37 6.27
CA ARG A 52 9.29 -4.18 5.57
C ARG A 52 8.64 -4.95 4.42
N PRO A 53 9.29 -5.06 3.24
CA PRO A 53 8.77 -5.88 2.15
C PRO A 53 8.69 -7.37 2.53
N LEU A 54 7.76 -8.11 1.92
CA LEU A 54 7.54 -9.54 2.22
C LEU A 54 8.68 -10.47 1.74
N ARG A 55 9.37 -10.11 0.65
CA ARG A 55 10.46 -10.91 0.05
C ARG A 55 11.83 -10.24 0.13
N GLY A 56 12.00 -9.31 1.07
CA GLY A 56 13.20 -8.48 1.18
C GLY A 56 13.17 -7.28 0.24
N GLY A 57 14.12 -6.37 0.43
CA GLY A 57 14.15 -5.06 -0.23
C GLY A 57 14.25 -3.93 0.80
N GLU A 58 14.03 -2.70 0.33
CA GLU A 58 14.12 -1.51 1.18
C GLU A 58 12.90 -1.37 2.09
N GLU A 59 13.14 -1.18 3.38
CA GLU A 59 12.10 -0.80 4.33
C GLU A 59 11.62 0.63 4.06
N TRP A 60 10.34 0.89 4.26
CA TRP A 60 9.79 2.23 4.06
C TRP A 60 8.94 2.69 5.22
N ARG A 61 8.64 3.99 5.23
CA ARG A 61 7.92 4.67 6.31
C ARG A 61 6.63 5.28 5.79
N VAL A 62 5.57 5.11 6.56
CA VAL A 62 4.22 5.57 6.22
C VAL A 62 3.64 6.31 7.43
N PRO A 63 3.08 7.51 7.26
CA PRO A 63 2.32 8.13 8.35
C PRO A 63 1.13 7.24 8.74
N LEU A 64 0.81 7.15 10.03
CA LEU A 64 -0.26 6.26 10.51
C LEU A 64 -1.60 6.54 9.84
N GLU A 65 -1.89 7.79 9.51
CA GLU A 65 -3.13 8.19 8.85
C GLU A 65 -3.31 7.59 7.45
N TRP A 66 -2.23 7.11 6.83
CA TRP A 66 -2.25 6.47 5.51
C TRP A 66 -2.28 4.94 5.57
N ILE A 67 -2.23 4.34 6.77
CA ILE A 67 -2.27 2.89 6.90
C ILE A 67 -3.71 2.40 6.74
N THR A 68 -3.89 1.39 5.89
CA THR A 68 -5.15 0.65 5.78
C THR A 68 -4.93 -0.79 6.20
N GLU A 69 -6.04 -1.47 6.51
CA GLU A 69 -6.03 -2.90 6.81
C GLU A 69 -5.32 -3.65 5.67
N GLY A 70 -4.44 -4.56 6.06
CA GLY A 70 -3.70 -5.38 5.11
C GLY A 70 -4.50 -6.57 4.64
N PRO A 71 -4.10 -7.19 3.51
CA PRO A 71 -4.65 -8.46 3.11
C PRO A 71 -4.36 -9.55 4.16
N THR A 72 -5.22 -10.57 4.18
CA THR A 72 -4.88 -11.81 4.90
C THR A 72 -3.57 -12.40 4.35
N GLU A 73 -2.89 -13.22 5.14
CA GLU A 73 -1.60 -13.81 4.74
C GLU A 73 -1.71 -14.63 3.42
N LEU A 74 -2.87 -15.27 3.19
CA LEU A 74 -3.16 -16.00 1.96
C LEU A 74 -3.32 -15.05 0.76
N GLU A 75 -4.08 -13.98 0.91
CA GLU A 75 -4.29 -12.98 -0.14
C GLU A 75 -2.99 -12.25 -0.48
N ALA A 76 -2.16 -11.95 0.52
CA ALA A 76 -0.84 -11.37 0.33
C ALA A 76 0.04 -12.28 -0.54
N LYS A 77 0.10 -13.58 -0.22
CA LYS A 77 0.85 -14.57 -0.99
C LYS A 77 0.31 -14.70 -2.42
N LEU A 78 -1.01 -14.66 -2.61
CA LEU A 78 -1.63 -14.73 -3.93
C LEU A 78 -1.36 -13.48 -4.79
N ARG A 79 -1.52 -12.28 -4.22
CA ARG A 79 -1.21 -11.01 -4.91
C ARG A 79 0.26 -10.90 -5.28
N GLU A 80 1.16 -11.37 -4.42
CA GLU A 80 2.59 -11.43 -4.70
C GLU A 80 2.88 -12.37 -5.88
N ARG A 81 2.35 -13.60 -5.84
CA ARG A 81 2.53 -14.57 -6.94
C ARG A 81 1.98 -14.06 -8.27
N ASN A 82 0.83 -13.38 -8.26
CA ASN A 82 0.23 -12.82 -9.46
C ASN A 82 1.04 -11.64 -10.04
N ARG A 83 1.70 -10.84 -9.19
CA ARG A 83 2.66 -9.81 -9.68
C ARG A 83 3.86 -10.43 -10.38
N ASP A 84 4.43 -11.49 -9.82
CA ASP A 84 5.58 -12.19 -10.41
C ASP A 84 5.23 -12.88 -11.74
N SER A 85 3.98 -13.33 -11.88
CA SER A 85 3.51 -14.11 -13.04
C SER A 85 3.23 -13.23 -14.28
N HIS A 86 3.30 -11.91 -14.16
CA HIS A 86 3.04 -10.97 -15.28
C HIS A 86 4.19 -10.86 -16.30
N LEU A 87 5.21 -11.73 -16.21
CA LEU A 87 6.34 -11.80 -17.16
C LEU A 87 6.34 -13.06 -18.06
N THR A 88 5.32 -13.92 -18.03
CA THR A 88 5.35 -15.19 -18.80
C THR A 88 4.29 -15.38 -19.89
N ASP A 89 3.35 -14.45 -20.11
CA ASP A 89 2.29 -14.63 -21.13
C ASP A 89 2.47 -13.79 -22.41
N ALA A 90 3.65 -13.22 -22.65
CA ALA A 90 3.93 -12.41 -23.84
C ALA A 90 4.70 -13.14 -24.96
N HIS A 91 4.61 -14.48 -25.05
CA HIS A 91 5.24 -15.20 -26.17
C HIS A 91 4.45 -16.44 -26.63
N LEU A 92 3.45 -16.21 -27.47
CA LEU A 92 3.07 -17.17 -28.52
C LEU A 92 2.82 -16.39 -29.81
N PRO A 93 3.76 -16.35 -30.78
CA PRO A 93 3.37 -16.08 -32.15
C PRO A 93 2.58 -17.29 -32.66
N ARG A 94 1.31 -17.09 -32.99
CA ARG A 94 0.55 -18.01 -33.84
C ARG A 94 0.25 -17.33 -35.17
N ASP A 95 1.33 -17.01 -35.87
CA ASP A 95 1.31 -16.99 -37.33
C ASP A 95 2.09 -18.23 -37.79
N ALA A 96 1.35 -19.27 -38.13
CA ALA A 96 1.81 -20.34 -39.00
C ALA A 96 0.60 -20.75 -39.85
N SER A 97 0.63 -20.19 -41.07
CA SER A 97 -0.04 -20.50 -42.34
C SER A 97 -1.19 -21.50 -42.38
#